data_AF-A0A8C4XGM8-F1
#
_entry.id   AF-A0A8C4XGM8-F1
#
_cell.length_a   1.000
_cell.length_b   1.000
_cell.length_c   1.000
_cell.angle_alpha   90.00
_cell.angle_beta   90.00
_cell.angle_gamma   90.00
#
_symmetry.space_group_name_H-M   'P 1'
#
loop_
_entity.id
_entity.type
_entity.pdbx_description
1 polymer ?
#
loop_
_entity_poly.entity_id
_entity_poly.type
_entity_poly.pdbx_seq_one_letter_code
_entity_poly.pdbx_strand_id
1 'polypeptide(L)'
;QLLTVSLQEFYFKCGAHSTSDQDSSAALNLITPNHRNIPCIACRDTLSPVLVFQCSDQHVICLDCFHVYCVTKLNDRQFVYDPQIGYSLPCAGKSVPLTNMAIFLHLSKVRHH
;
A
#
# COMPACT_ATOMS: atom_id res chain seq x y z
N GLN A 1 19.03 -40.61 -1.10
CA GLN A 1 19.57 -39.27 -0.83
C GLN A 1 18.39 -38.32 -0.86
N LEU A 2 17.85 -37.95 0.30
CA LEU A 2 16.72 -37.02 0.39
C LEU A 2 17.24 -35.64 -0.02
N LEU A 3 16.67 -35.05 -1.07
CA LEU A 3 16.99 -33.70 -1.50
C LEU A 3 16.53 -32.73 -0.39
N THR A 4 17.47 -32.21 0.39
CA THR A 4 17.21 -31.08 1.29
C THR A 4 16.95 -29.85 0.43
N VAL A 5 15.69 -29.45 0.31
CA VAL A 5 15.32 -28.16 -0.28
C VAL A 5 15.82 -27.07 0.67
N SER A 6 16.74 -26.21 0.23
CA SER A 6 17.14 -25.03 1.01
C SER A 6 16.10 -23.93 0.79
N LEU A 7 15.35 -23.62 1.83
CA LEU A 7 14.42 -22.50 1.83
C LEU A 7 15.18 -21.21 2.18
N GLN A 8 14.87 -20.13 1.47
CA GLN A 8 15.38 -18.79 1.74
C GLN A 8 14.23 -17.94 2.26
N GLU A 9 14.47 -17.23 3.35
CA GLU A 9 13.50 -16.32 3.94
C GLU A 9 13.92 -14.87 3.68
N PHE A 10 12.97 -14.06 3.22
CA PHE A 10 13.20 -12.64 2.92
C PHE A 10 12.41 -11.78 3.89
N TYR A 11 13.05 -10.72 4.38
CA TYR A 11 12.44 -9.72 5.25
C TYR A 11 12.86 -8.32 4.83
N PHE A 12 12.12 -7.32 5.29
CA PHE A 12 12.42 -5.91 5.04
C PHE A 12 12.77 -5.19 6.34
N LYS A 13 13.66 -4.21 6.26
CA LYS A 13 14.03 -3.29 7.34
C LYS A 13 13.77 -1.86 6.89
N CYS A 14 13.58 -0.95 7.83
CA CYS A 14 13.47 0.48 7.52
C CYS A 14 14.83 1.01 7.03
N GLY A 15 14.83 1.69 5.88
CA GLY A 15 16.05 2.28 5.31
C GLY A 15 16.41 3.67 5.85
N ALA A 16 15.57 4.27 6.69
CA ALA A 16 15.73 5.65 7.16
C ALA A 16 16.55 5.79 8.46
N HIS A 17 16.82 4.68 9.15
CA HIS A 17 17.56 4.68 10.40
C HIS A 17 18.24 3.31 10.61
N SER A 18 19.23 3.27 11.50
CA SER A 18 19.84 2.02 11.94
C SER A 18 18.78 1.09 12.53
N THR A 19 18.87 -0.20 12.19
CA THR A 19 17.95 -1.26 12.64
C THR A 19 18.77 -2.46 13.13
N SER A 20 18.29 -3.12 14.17
CA SER A 20 18.85 -4.37 14.67
C SER A 20 18.42 -5.56 13.79
N ASP A 21 18.97 -6.75 14.03
CA ASP A 21 18.59 -7.96 13.28
C ASP A 21 17.21 -8.50 13.60
N GLN A 22 16.64 -8.11 14.74
CA GLN A 22 15.29 -8.50 15.14
C GLN A 22 14.23 -7.52 14.63
N ASP A 23 14.66 -6.36 14.11
CA ASP A 23 13.73 -5.39 13.55
C ASP A 23 13.31 -5.82 12.14
N SER A 24 12.00 -5.92 11.93
CA SER A 24 11.41 -6.15 10.61
C SER A 24 10.32 -5.13 10.32
N SER A 25 10.07 -4.87 9.05
CA SER A 25 9.06 -3.93 8.57
C SER A 25 8.17 -4.62 7.55
N ALA A 26 6.87 -4.34 7.61
CA ALA A 26 5.94 -4.81 6.59
C ALA A 26 6.26 -4.18 5.24
N ALA A 27 6.29 -4.99 4.18
CA ALA A 27 6.48 -4.51 2.82
C ALA A 27 5.22 -3.79 2.33
N LEU A 28 5.38 -2.57 1.81
CA LEU A 28 4.30 -1.81 1.18
C LEU A 28 4.34 -2.02 -0.35
N ASN A 29 4.08 -3.26 -0.77
CA ASN A 29 4.26 -3.73 -2.16
C ASN A 29 3.38 -3.04 -3.23
N LEU A 30 2.40 -2.22 -2.83
CA LEU A 30 1.59 -1.43 -3.76
C LEU A 30 2.14 -0.02 -3.98
N ILE A 31 3.11 0.42 -3.15
CA ILE A 31 3.79 1.70 -3.30
C ILE A 31 5.00 1.49 -4.20
N THR A 32 5.09 2.27 -5.28
CA THR A 32 6.17 2.15 -6.26
C THR A 32 6.67 3.53 -6.67
N PRO A 33 7.97 3.69 -7.00
CA PRO A 33 8.47 4.88 -7.65
C PRO A 33 7.77 5.10 -9.00
N ASN A 34 7.35 6.34 -9.28
CA ASN A 34 6.60 6.66 -10.50
C ASN A 34 7.52 6.95 -11.69
N HIS A 35 8.36 5.99 -12.09
CA HIS A 35 9.32 6.17 -13.20
C HIS A 35 8.66 6.46 -14.56
N ARG A 36 7.38 6.09 -14.71
CA ARG A 36 6.61 6.29 -15.95
C ARG A 36 5.86 7.62 -15.99
N ASN A 37 5.99 8.46 -14.96
CA ASN A 37 5.32 9.75 -14.86
C ASN A 37 3.80 9.64 -15.08
N ILE A 38 3.19 8.58 -14.52
CA ILE A 38 1.74 8.36 -14.64
C ILE A 38 1.02 9.35 -13.71
N PRO A 39 0.09 10.17 -14.20
CA PRO A 39 -0.60 11.15 -13.37
C PRO A 39 -1.53 10.47 -12.38
N CYS A 40 -1.68 11.08 -11.20
CA CYS A 40 -2.64 10.66 -10.19
C CYS A 40 -4.07 10.70 -10.76
N ILE A 41 -4.87 9.66 -10.51
CA ILE A 41 -6.26 9.60 -10.97
C ILE A 41 -7.13 10.75 -10.41
N ALA A 42 -6.81 11.24 -9.22
CA ALA A 42 -7.57 12.26 -8.52
C ALA A 42 -7.12 13.69 -8.90
N CYS A 43 -5.90 14.09 -8.52
CA CYS A 43 -5.42 15.46 -8.75
C CYS A 43 -4.82 15.70 -10.14
N ARG A 44 -4.57 14.64 -10.92
CA ARG A 44 -3.89 14.69 -12.24
C ARG A 44 -2.42 15.13 -12.20
N ASP A 45 -1.86 15.42 -11.03
CA ASP A 45 -0.43 15.71 -10.88
C ASP A 45 0.43 14.45 -11.04
N THR A 46 1.68 14.65 -11.46
CA THR A 46 2.69 13.60 -11.53
C THR A 46 3.59 13.66 -10.30
N LEU A 47 3.41 12.72 -9.37
CA LEU A 47 4.14 12.64 -8.11
C LEU A 47 4.86 11.29 -7.99
N SER A 48 5.83 11.19 -7.08
CA SER A 48 6.53 9.94 -6.77
C SER A 48 6.91 9.93 -5.28
N PRO A 49 6.73 8.81 -4.56
CA PRO A 49 6.15 7.55 -5.02
C PRO A 49 4.62 7.62 -5.19
N VAL A 50 4.04 6.59 -5.80
CA VAL A 50 2.59 6.43 -6.01
C VAL A 50 2.13 5.06 -5.54
N LEU A 51 0.84 4.96 -5.21
CA LEU A 51 0.17 3.68 -4.99
C LEU A 51 -0.46 3.21 -6.29
N VAL A 52 -0.22 1.94 -6.64
CA VAL A 52 -0.85 1.27 -7.79
C VAL A 52 -1.86 0.24 -7.29
N PHE A 53 -3.14 0.43 -7.61
CA PHE A 53 -4.20 -0.50 -7.27
C PHE A 53 -4.07 -1.80 -8.09
N GLN A 54 -4.36 -2.95 -7.48
CA GLN A 54 -4.35 -4.26 -8.16
C GLN A 54 -5.61 -4.54 -8.99
N CYS A 55 -6.35 -3.51 -9.40
CA CYS A 55 -7.46 -3.64 -10.33
C CYS A 55 -6.94 -3.84 -11.77
N SER A 56 -7.80 -4.30 -12.69
CA SER A 56 -7.41 -4.58 -14.09
C SER A 56 -6.73 -3.42 -14.80
N ASP A 57 -7.13 -2.19 -14.47
CA ASP A 57 -6.65 -0.97 -15.13
C ASP A 57 -5.43 -0.37 -14.41
N GLN A 58 -5.00 -1.00 -13.30
CA GLN A 58 -3.85 -0.59 -12.50
C GLN A 58 -3.86 0.91 -12.16
N HIS A 59 -5.01 1.40 -11.68
CA HIS A 59 -5.17 2.81 -11.34
C HIS A 59 -4.05 3.29 -10.40
N VAL A 60 -3.56 4.49 -10.68
CA VAL A 60 -2.47 5.13 -9.94
C VAL A 60 -3.01 6.30 -9.13
N ILE A 61 -2.63 6.38 -7.85
CA ILE A 61 -3.00 7.48 -6.95
C ILE A 61 -1.74 7.95 -6.19
N CYS A 62 -1.55 9.26 -6.06
CA CYS A 62 -0.47 9.79 -5.20
C CYS A 62 -0.79 9.55 -3.72
N LEU A 63 0.23 9.58 -2.86
CA LEU A 63 0.06 9.26 -1.44
C LEU A 63 -0.82 10.29 -0.71
N ASP A 64 -0.77 11.57 -1.09
CA ASP A 64 -1.62 12.60 -0.50
C ASP A 64 -3.10 12.38 -0.82
N CYS A 65 -3.43 12.16 -2.09
CA CYS A 65 -4.81 11.83 -2.49
C CYS A 65 -5.26 10.49 -1.90
N PHE A 66 -4.35 9.52 -1.74
CA PHE A 66 -4.66 8.26 -1.09
C PHE A 66 -5.01 8.46 0.39
N HIS A 67 -4.29 9.32 1.11
CA HIS A 67 -4.61 9.65 2.49
C HIS A 67 -6.02 10.25 2.61
N VAL A 68 -6.33 11.27 1.81
CA VAL A 68 -7.65 11.90 1.77
C VAL A 68 -8.73 10.86 1.44
N TYR A 69 -8.51 10.04 0.42
CA TYR A 69 -9.44 8.96 0.05
C TYR A 69 -9.73 8.02 1.22
N CYS A 70 -8.70 7.60 1.96
CA CYS A 70 -8.87 6.73 3.11
C CYS A 70 -9.65 7.39 4.24
N VAL A 71 -9.32 8.65 4.57
CA VAL A 71 -10.01 9.41 5.62
C VAL A 71 -11.48 9.63 5.27
N THR A 72 -11.79 10.04 4.03
CA THR A 72 -13.17 10.21 3.56
C THR A 72 -13.95 8.91 3.69
N LYS A 73 -13.41 7.79 3.18
CA LYS A 73 -14.09 6.50 3.23
C LYS A 73 -14.24 5.95 4.65
N LEU A 74 -13.30 6.26 5.54
CA LEU A 74 -13.39 5.88 6.96
C LEU A 74 -14.52 6.65 7.65
N ASN A 75 -14.56 7.97 7.45
CA ASN A 75 -15.59 8.85 8.01
C ASN A 75 -17.00 8.47 7.52
N ASP A 76 -17.11 8.14 6.23
CA ASP A 76 -18.38 7.73 5.60
C ASP A 76 -18.75 6.26 5.88
N ARG A 77 -17.92 5.52 6.64
CA ARG A 77 -18.10 4.08 6.94
C ARG A 77 -18.19 3.20 5.68
N GLN A 78 -17.43 3.55 4.65
CA GLN A 78 -17.41 2.90 3.34
C GLN A 78 -16.22 1.94 3.15
N PHE A 79 -15.59 1.51 4.24
CA PHE A 79 -14.65 0.39 4.18
C PHE A 79 -15.42 -0.90 3.89
N VAL A 80 -14.88 -1.73 3.01
CA VAL A 80 -15.49 -2.98 2.58
C VAL A 80 -14.91 -4.11 3.43
N TYR A 81 -15.77 -4.85 4.11
CA TYR A 81 -15.37 -6.06 4.81
C TYR A 81 -15.20 -7.22 3.82
N ASP A 82 -14.04 -7.86 3.88
CA ASP A 82 -13.75 -9.11 3.20
C ASP A 82 -13.46 -10.20 4.25
N PRO A 83 -14.05 -11.41 4.15
CA PRO A 83 -13.88 -12.47 5.14
C PRO A 83 -12.44 -12.96 5.35
N GLN A 84 -11.57 -12.82 4.34
CA GLN A 84 -10.19 -13.33 4.39
C GLN A 84 -9.19 -12.27 4.87
N ILE A 85 -9.40 -10.99 4.51
CA ILE A 85 -8.44 -9.91 4.79
C ILE A 85 -8.95 -8.87 5.80
N GLY A 86 -10.24 -8.87 6.14
CA GLY A 86 -10.86 -7.90 7.04
C GLY A 86 -11.35 -6.65 6.31
N TYR A 87 -11.36 -5.49 6.99
CA TYR A 87 -11.82 -4.23 6.40
C TYR A 87 -10.75 -3.61 5.50
N SER A 88 -11.10 -3.38 4.23
CA SER A 88 -10.23 -2.82 3.21
C SER A 88 -10.89 -1.69 2.45
N LEU A 89 -10.13 -1.05 1.56
CA LEU A 89 -10.61 -0.03 0.63
C LEU A 89 -10.61 -0.55 -0.79
N PRO A 90 -11.68 -0.29 -1.56
CA PRO A 90 -11.69 -0.58 -2.98
C PRO A 90 -10.83 0.43 -3.74
N CYS A 91 -10.44 0.08 -4.96
CA CYS A 91 -9.89 1.03 -5.91
C CYS A 91 -10.83 2.24 -6.10
N ALA A 92 -10.27 3.45 -6.16
CA ALA A 92 -11.07 4.67 -6.35
C ALA A 92 -11.92 4.67 -7.63
N GLY A 93 -11.56 3.85 -8.63
CA GLY A 93 -12.33 3.67 -9.88
C GLY A 93 -13.11 2.35 -10.00
N LYS A 94 -12.93 1.37 -9.10
CA LYS A 94 -13.54 0.02 -9.20
C LYS A 94 -13.69 -0.69 -7.84
N SER A 95 -14.64 -1.61 -7.74
CA SER A 95 -14.96 -2.38 -6.52
C SER A 95 -13.96 -3.51 -6.16
N VAL A 96 -12.66 -3.39 -6.50
CA VAL A 96 -11.64 -4.39 -6.14
C VAL A 96 -10.93 -3.95 -4.86
N PRO A 97 -10.99 -4.72 -3.75
CA PRO A 97 -10.36 -4.35 -2.49
C PRO A 97 -8.82 -4.44 -2.56
N LEU A 98 -8.15 -3.57 -1.81
CA LEU A 98 -6.72 -3.69 -1.55
C LEU A 98 -6.47 -4.95 -0.71
N THR A 99 -5.42 -5.73 -1.03
CA THR A 99 -5.11 -6.99 -0.32
C THR A 99 -4.06 -6.80 0.78
N ASN A 100 -3.14 -5.83 0.63
CA ASN A 100 -2.14 -5.54 1.64
C ASN A 100 -2.62 -4.48 2.63
N MET A 101 -3.09 -4.93 3.79
CA MET A 101 -3.61 -4.05 4.85
C MET A 101 -2.51 -3.17 5.49
N ALA A 102 -1.23 -3.54 5.37
CA ALA A 102 -0.13 -2.75 5.89
C ALA A 102 -0.02 -1.37 5.19
N ILE A 103 -0.62 -1.22 4.02
CA ILE A 103 -0.74 0.06 3.31
C ILE A 103 -1.41 1.14 4.17
N PHE A 104 -2.31 0.75 5.08
CA PHE A 104 -2.99 1.67 5.99
C PHE A 104 -2.12 2.12 7.16
N LEU A 105 -1.01 1.43 7.46
CA LEU A 105 -0.03 1.91 8.44
C LEU A 105 0.62 3.23 7.99
N HIS A 106 0.65 3.50 6.69
CA HIS A 106 1.07 4.81 6.18
C HIS A 106 0.15 5.93 6.71
N LEU A 107 -1.16 5.68 6.79
CA LEU A 107 -2.13 6.65 7.33
C LEU A 107 -1.87 6.96 8.80
N SER A 108 -1.45 5.96 9.59
CA SER A 108 -1.11 6.13 11.01
C SER A 108 0.17 6.93 11.23
N LYS A 109 1.14 6.86 10.31
CA LYS A 109 2.43 7.59 10.41
C LYS A 109 2.36 9.01 9.85
N VAL A 110 1.49 9.31 8.89
CA VAL A 110 1.29 10.67 8.35
C VAL A 110 0.66 11.62 9.37
N ARG A 111 0.02 11.10 10.43
CA ARG A 111 -0.61 11.92 11.48
C ARG A 111 0.38 12.66 12.41
N HIS A 112 1.69 12.45 12.26
CA HIS A 112 2.73 13.01 13.14
C HIS A 112 3.76 13.91 12.44
N HIS A 113 3.46 14.41 11.24
CA HIS A 113 4.23 15.46 10.60
C HIS A 113 3.36 16.66 10.26
#